data_AF-A0A3D6DM84-F1
#
_entry.id   AF-A0A3D6DM84-F1
#
_cell.length_a   1.000
_cell.length_b   1.000
_cell.length_c   1.000
_cell.angle_alpha   90.00
_cell.angle_beta   90.00
_cell.angle_gamma   90.00
#
_symmetry.space_group_name_H-M   'P 1'
#
loop_
_entity.id
_entity.type
_entity.pdbx_description
1 polymer ?
#
loop_
_entity_poly.entity_id
_entity_poly.type
_entity_poly.pdbx_seq_one_letter_code
_entity_poly.pdbx_strand_id
1 'polypeptide(L)'
;MKNDASSISGSGYEVVFSKKAYHSLQAHLASTSYSSIFFLVDNNTKKHCLALFLEYFPDLEDAPVLCMDAGEEHKHLGSCEKIWQQLSDLGADRKSLLINVGGGVVTDLGGFVAAAFKRGIDFVNVPTSLLSMVDASVGGKTGVDFNGLKNQIGVITHPKLVLIDTQYLNTLPAEEYRSGYAEMLKHGIIQDPDYFSELSEFKPLDQSIIVDHIHHSVAIKNKVVQQDLNESNLRKILNYGHTLGHAIETYCLTQPHKENLLHGEAIA
;
A
#
# COMPACT_ATOMS: atom_id res chain seq x y z
N MET A 1 -14.62 26.07 0.27
CA MET A 1 -14.76 24.67 -0.14
C MET A 1 -13.44 24.25 -0.74
N LYS A 2 -12.63 23.46 -0.02
CA LYS A 2 -11.36 22.95 -0.57
C LYS A 2 -11.70 21.86 -1.60
N ASN A 3 -11.03 21.88 -2.75
CA ASN A 3 -11.21 20.88 -3.79
C ASN A 3 -10.75 19.53 -3.24
N ASP A 4 -11.66 18.57 -3.09
CA ASP A 4 -11.26 17.18 -2.87
C ASP A 4 -10.48 16.72 -4.10
N ALA A 5 -9.29 16.16 -3.89
CA ALA A 5 -8.44 15.60 -4.94
C ALA A 5 -9.24 14.66 -5.86
N SER A 6 -9.02 14.76 -7.17
CA SER A 6 -9.67 13.92 -8.17
C SER A 6 -9.22 12.46 -8.05
N SER A 7 -10.04 11.52 -8.52
CA SER A 7 -9.59 10.13 -8.66
C SER A 7 -8.57 10.00 -9.78
N ILE A 8 -7.67 9.02 -9.64
CA ILE A 8 -6.66 8.68 -10.64
C ILE A 8 -6.95 7.27 -11.13
N SER A 9 -7.32 7.13 -12.40
CA SER A 9 -7.53 5.83 -13.03
C SER A 9 -6.23 5.28 -13.61
N GLY A 10 -6.00 3.99 -13.38
CA GLY A 10 -4.99 3.18 -14.06
C GLY A 10 -5.63 2.07 -14.89
N SER A 11 -4.80 1.21 -15.46
CA SER A 11 -5.24 0.03 -16.21
C SER A 11 -5.86 -1.00 -15.25
N GLY A 12 -7.16 -0.91 -15.01
CA GLY A 12 -7.90 -1.88 -14.20
C GLY A 12 -7.94 -1.61 -12.69
N TYR A 13 -7.55 -0.41 -12.25
CA TYR A 13 -7.73 0.07 -10.88
C TYR A 13 -8.04 1.56 -10.84
N GLU A 14 -8.63 2.00 -9.73
CA GLU A 14 -8.86 3.42 -9.43
C GLU A 14 -8.22 3.75 -8.08
N VAL A 15 -7.52 4.89 -8.01
CA VAL A 15 -7.07 5.50 -6.76
C VAL A 15 -8.01 6.64 -6.43
N VAL A 16 -8.62 6.58 -5.25
CA VAL A 16 -9.62 7.54 -4.79
C VAL A 16 -9.18 8.12 -3.44
N PHE A 17 -9.51 9.39 -3.21
CA PHE A 17 -8.96 10.18 -2.12
C PHE A 17 -10.03 10.68 -1.17
N SER A 18 -9.67 10.77 0.11
CA SER A 18 -10.43 11.42 1.17
C SER A 18 -11.85 10.85 1.31
N LYS A 19 -12.84 11.67 1.72
CA LYS A 19 -14.23 11.22 1.94
C LYS A 19 -14.86 10.60 0.69
N LYS A 20 -14.50 11.05 -0.51
CA LYS A 20 -15.01 10.48 -1.77
C LYS A 20 -14.59 9.02 -1.94
N ALA A 21 -13.43 8.65 -1.40
CA ALA A 21 -12.90 7.30 -1.48
C ALA A 21 -13.81 6.26 -0.82
N TYR A 22 -14.39 6.61 0.35
CA TYR A 22 -15.37 5.75 1.03
C TYR A 22 -16.66 5.62 0.24
N HIS A 23 -17.16 6.69 -0.38
CA HIS A 23 -18.34 6.63 -1.25
C HIS A 23 -18.11 5.74 -2.48
N SER A 24 -16.92 5.83 -3.10
CA SER A 24 -16.54 4.95 -4.21
C SER A 24 -16.50 3.48 -3.79
N LEU A 25 -15.96 3.19 -2.60
CA LEU A 25 -15.96 1.82 -2.08
C LEU A 25 -17.36 1.34 -1.70
N GLN A 26 -18.23 2.18 -1.11
CA GLN A 26 -19.64 1.86 -0.88
C GLN A 26 -20.36 1.51 -2.19
N ALA A 27 -20.16 2.31 -3.25
CA ALA A 27 -20.72 2.04 -4.57
C ALA A 27 -20.19 0.73 -5.19
N HIS A 28 -18.90 0.44 -5.00
CA HIS A 28 -18.28 -0.82 -5.44
C HIS A 28 -18.88 -2.04 -4.72
N LEU A 29 -19.02 -1.96 -3.38
CA LEU A 29 -19.64 -3.01 -2.57
C LEU A 29 -21.13 -3.19 -2.88
N ALA A 30 -21.86 -2.12 -3.17
CA ALA A 30 -23.27 -2.20 -3.55
C ALA A 30 -23.50 -2.77 -4.96
N SER A 31 -22.56 -2.54 -5.88
CA SER A 31 -22.67 -3.03 -7.27
C SER A 31 -22.13 -4.46 -7.45
N THR A 32 -21.29 -4.94 -6.54
CA THR A 32 -20.69 -6.28 -6.59
C THR A 32 -21.17 -7.15 -5.43
N SER A 33 -21.87 -8.23 -5.74
CA SER A 33 -22.34 -9.18 -4.72
C SER A 33 -21.20 -10.12 -4.28
N TYR A 34 -20.48 -9.72 -3.23
CA TYR A 34 -19.49 -10.55 -2.55
C TYR A 34 -20.18 -11.55 -1.61
N SER A 35 -19.66 -12.79 -1.55
CA SER A 35 -20.14 -13.84 -0.66
C SER A 35 -19.72 -13.61 0.80
N SER A 36 -18.57 -12.96 0.96
CA SER A 36 -17.90 -12.70 2.24
C SER A 36 -16.86 -11.59 2.05
N ILE A 37 -16.65 -10.79 3.09
CA ILE A 37 -15.65 -9.73 3.12
C ILE A 37 -14.73 -10.02 4.30
N PHE A 38 -13.42 -9.93 4.07
CA PHE A 38 -12.38 -10.14 5.07
C PHE A 38 -11.50 -8.90 5.16
N PHE A 39 -11.05 -8.58 6.37
CA PHE A 39 -10.01 -7.56 6.58
C PHE A 39 -8.66 -8.22 6.79
N LEU A 40 -7.61 -7.72 6.15
CA LEU A 40 -6.24 -8.03 6.52
C LEU A 40 -5.59 -6.78 7.13
N VAL A 41 -5.04 -6.95 8.33
CA VAL A 41 -4.39 -5.91 9.13
C VAL A 41 -3.13 -6.45 9.78
N ASP A 42 -2.24 -5.56 10.22
CA ASP A 42 -1.21 -5.90 11.19
C ASP A 42 -1.63 -5.50 12.62
N ASN A 43 -0.86 -5.88 13.63
CA ASN A 43 -1.14 -5.55 15.03
C ASN A 43 -1.29 -4.03 15.29
N ASN A 44 -0.54 -3.17 14.58
CA ASN A 44 -0.62 -1.72 14.72
C ASN A 44 -1.87 -1.16 14.03
N THR A 45 -2.14 -1.58 12.78
CA THR A 45 -3.25 -1.05 11.99
C THR A 45 -4.59 -1.55 12.49
N LYS A 46 -4.64 -2.77 13.07
CA LYS A 46 -5.80 -3.25 13.83
C LYS A 46 -6.14 -2.32 14.99
N LYS A 47 -5.12 -1.86 15.73
CA LYS A 47 -5.28 -1.01 16.92
C LYS A 47 -5.62 0.44 16.56
N HIS A 48 -5.03 0.96 15.48
CA HIS A 48 -5.03 2.41 15.21
C HIS A 48 -5.85 2.83 13.99
N CYS A 49 -6.13 1.93 13.04
CA CYS A 49 -6.70 2.29 11.73
C CYS A 49 -8.05 1.60 11.45
N LEU A 50 -8.23 0.34 11.86
CA LEU A 50 -9.42 -0.44 11.49
C LEU A 50 -10.72 0.20 12.02
N ALA A 51 -10.73 0.70 13.26
CA ALA A 51 -11.91 1.36 13.83
C ALA A 51 -12.33 2.59 13.00
N LEU A 52 -11.36 3.42 12.58
CA LEU A 52 -11.62 4.59 11.74
C LEU A 52 -12.21 4.20 10.38
N PHE A 53 -11.76 3.09 9.78
CA PHE A 53 -12.35 2.57 8.55
C PHE A 53 -13.82 2.14 8.78
N LEU A 54 -14.07 1.40 9.86
CA LEU A 54 -15.40 0.85 10.18
C LEU A 54 -16.44 1.93 10.51
N GLU A 55 -16.04 3.13 10.93
CA GLU A 55 -16.96 4.28 11.07
C GLU A 55 -17.71 4.61 9.76
N TYR A 56 -17.11 4.32 8.60
CA TYR A 56 -17.73 4.51 7.29
C TYR A 56 -18.49 3.27 6.78
N PHE A 57 -18.30 2.12 7.43
CA PHE A 57 -18.86 0.82 7.05
C PHE A 57 -19.34 0.03 8.29
N PRO A 58 -20.33 0.53 9.03
CA PRO A 58 -20.82 -0.12 10.25
C PRO A 58 -21.36 -1.55 9.97
N ASP A 59 -21.91 -1.79 8.78
CA ASP A 59 -22.40 -3.11 8.37
C ASP A 59 -21.28 -4.16 8.22
N LEU A 60 -20.01 -3.74 8.27
CA LEU A 60 -18.83 -4.61 8.20
C LEU A 60 -18.15 -4.82 9.56
N GLU A 61 -18.72 -4.33 10.67
CA GLU A 61 -18.10 -4.44 12.01
C GLU A 61 -17.84 -5.89 12.44
N ASP A 62 -18.75 -6.81 12.07
CA ASP A 62 -18.63 -8.24 12.36
C ASP A 62 -17.84 -9.03 11.28
N ALA A 63 -17.32 -8.37 10.24
CA ALA A 63 -16.58 -9.06 9.20
C ALA A 63 -15.25 -9.64 9.75
N PRO A 64 -14.84 -10.86 9.35
CA PRO A 64 -13.65 -11.47 9.94
C PRO A 64 -12.36 -10.67 9.68
N VAL A 65 -11.55 -10.53 10.74
CA VAL A 65 -10.29 -9.79 10.71
C VAL A 65 -9.12 -10.76 10.82
N LEU A 66 -8.37 -10.89 9.73
CA LEU A 66 -7.11 -11.63 9.63
C LEU A 66 -5.99 -10.70 10.08
N CYS A 67 -5.24 -11.10 11.10
CA CYS A 67 -4.22 -10.25 11.71
C CYS A 67 -2.85 -10.91 11.63
N MET A 68 -1.88 -10.18 11.09
CA MET A 68 -0.47 -10.57 11.08
C MET A 68 0.35 -9.70 12.04
N ASP A 69 1.56 -10.18 12.37
CA ASP A 69 2.51 -9.36 13.11
C ASP A 69 3.05 -8.24 12.21
N ALA A 70 3.22 -7.04 12.79
CA ALA A 70 3.73 -5.89 12.08
C ALA A 70 5.25 -6.02 11.91
N GLY A 71 5.76 -5.62 10.74
CA GLY A 71 7.18 -5.70 10.44
C GLY A 71 7.45 -6.37 9.10
N GLU A 72 8.51 -5.94 8.46
CA GLU A 72 8.95 -6.45 7.16
C GLU A 72 9.48 -7.88 7.26
N GLU A 73 10.00 -8.28 8.42
CA GLU A 73 10.37 -9.66 8.74
C GLU A 73 9.20 -10.66 8.64
N HIS A 74 7.96 -10.16 8.69
CA HIS A 74 6.75 -10.97 8.54
C HIS A 74 6.24 -11.02 7.09
N LYS A 75 6.91 -10.34 6.16
CA LYS A 75 6.55 -10.29 4.74
C LYS A 75 7.11 -11.49 3.96
N HIS A 76 6.76 -12.70 4.39
CA HIS A 76 7.27 -13.95 3.81
C HIS A 76 6.15 -14.98 3.58
N LEU A 77 6.42 -16.03 2.80
CA LEU A 77 5.45 -17.09 2.48
C LEU A 77 4.79 -17.75 3.70
N GLY A 78 5.49 -17.86 4.83
CA GLY A 78 4.90 -18.43 6.06
C GLY A 78 3.74 -17.59 6.63
N SER A 79 3.72 -16.27 6.41
CA SER A 79 2.60 -15.41 6.81
C SER A 79 1.45 -15.58 5.83
N CYS A 80 1.74 -15.70 4.52
CA CYS A 80 0.74 -16.01 3.50
C CYS A 80 0.04 -17.35 3.79
N GLU A 81 0.79 -18.38 4.16
CA GLU A 81 0.24 -19.70 4.50
C GLU A 81 -0.77 -19.62 5.65
N LYS A 82 -0.42 -18.91 6.73
CA LYS A 82 -1.34 -18.67 7.86
C LYS A 82 -2.62 -17.94 7.42
N ILE A 83 -2.48 -16.91 6.57
CA ILE A 83 -3.63 -16.14 6.09
C ILE A 83 -4.51 -16.97 5.14
N TRP A 84 -3.93 -17.75 4.23
CA TRP A 84 -4.67 -18.66 3.36
C TRP A 84 -5.39 -19.76 4.15
N GLN A 85 -4.78 -20.26 5.23
CA GLN A 85 -5.41 -21.21 6.13
C GLN A 85 -6.64 -20.58 6.80
N GLN A 86 -6.50 -19.38 7.39
CA GLN A 86 -7.63 -18.68 8.01
C GLN A 86 -8.75 -18.37 7.01
N LEU A 87 -8.42 -17.91 5.81
CA LEU A 87 -9.40 -17.71 4.74
C LEU A 87 -10.16 -19.01 4.43
N SER A 88 -9.45 -20.14 4.35
CA SER A 88 -10.05 -21.44 4.07
C SER A 88 -10.95 -21.92 5.21
N ASP A 89 -10.50 -21.77 6.45
CA ASP A 89 -11.23 -22.20 7.66
C ASP A 89 -12.52 -21.39 7.87
N LEU A 90 -12.49 -20.10 7.50
CA LEU A 90 -13.63 -19.20 7.54
C LEU A 90 -14.53 -19.31 6.30
N GLY A 91 -14.24 -20.24 5.39
CA GLY A 91 -15.09 -20.53 4.24
C GLY A 91 -15.03 -19.48 3.12
N ALA A 92 -13.96 -18.70 3.02
CA ALA A 92 -13.76 -17.80 1.89
C ALA A 92 -13.84 -18.58 0.56
N ASP A 93 -14.50 -18.00 -0.45
CA ASP A 93 -14.72 -18.57 -1.77
C ASP A 93 -14.18 -17.64 -2.88
N ARG A 94 -14.46 -17.96 -4.15
CA ARG A 94 -13.98 -17.16 -5.30
C ARG A 94 -14.65 -15.79 -5.42
N LYS A 95 -15.74 -15.56 -4.69
CA LYS A 95 -16.49 -14.30 -4.60
C LYS A 95 -16.25 -13.62 -3.25
N SER A 96 -15.20 -13.99 -2.52
CA SER A 96 -14.76 -13.23 -1.35
C SER A 96 -14.03 -11.96 -1.77
N LEU A 97 -14.07 -10.95 -0.92
CA LEU A 97 -13.27 -9.72 -1.02
C LEU A 97 -12.28 -9.68 0.14
N LEU A 98 -11.01 -9.39 -0.15
CA LEU A 98 -10.01 -9.06 0.86
C LEU A 98 -9.73 -7.56 0.90
N ILE A 99 -10.02 -6.89 2.02
CA ILE A 99 -9.71 -5.47 2.22
C ILE A 99 -8.43 -5.38 3.06
N ASN A 100 -7.35 -4.92 2.45
CA ASN A 100 -6.05 -4.78 3.10
C ASN A 100 -5.95 -3.39 3.73
N VAL A 101 -6.05 -3.29 5.06
CA VAL A 101 -5.95 -2.03 5.81
C VAL A 101 -4.59 -1.99 6.51
N GLY A 102 -3.61 -1.33 5.89
CA GLY A 102 -2.30 -1.19 6.50
C GLY A 102 -1.23 -0.53 5.64
N GLY A 103 0.01 -0.61 6.12
CA GLY A 103 1.18 -0.07 5.42
C GLY A 103 1.62 -0.91 4.22
N GLY A 104 2.84 -0.67 3.74
CA GLY A 104 3.41 -1.32 2.56
C GLY A 104 3.36 -2.85 2.66
N VAL A 105 3.85 -3.41 3.77
CA VAL A 105 3.83 -4.86 4.07
C VAL A 105 2.44 -5.47 3.88
N VAL A 106 1.42 -4.89 4.54
CA VAL A 106 0.04 -5.43 4.52
C VAL A 106 -0.56 -5.35 3.13
N THR A 107 -0.38 -4.23 2.42
CA THR A 107 -0.94 -4.05 1.07
C THR A 107 -0.29 -4.95 0.01
N ASP A 108 1.02 -5.17 0.14
CA ASP A 108 1.83 -5.95 -0.80
C ASP A 108 1.59 -7.46 -0.60
N LEU A 109 1.73 -7.92 0.66
CA LEU A 109 1.46 -9.31 1.04
C LEU A 109 -0.03 -9.66 0.85
N GLY A 110 -0.94 -8.78 1.25
CA GLY A 110 -2.38 -8.98 1.11
C GLY A 110 -2.83 -9.06 -0.35
N GLY A 111 -2.27 -8.21 -1.20
CA GLY A 111 -2.48 -8.29 -2.65
C GLY A 111 -1.98 -9.62 -3.23
N PHE A 112 -0.82 -10.12 -2.78
CA PHE A 112 -0.29 -11.42 -3.22
C PHE A 112 -1.15 -12.59 -2.73
N VAL A 113 -1.57 -12.54 -1.46
CA VAL A 113 -2.50 -13.51 -0.85
C VAL A 113 -3.78 -13.59 -1.66
N ALA A 114 -4.41 -12.45 -1.98
CA ALA A 114 -5.63 -12.41 -2.76
C ALA A 114 -5.44 -12.94 -4.20
N ALA A 115 -4.32 -12.59 -4.83
CA ALA A 115 -4.00 -13.03 -6.19
C ALA A 115 -3.82 -14.55 -6.30
N ALA A 116 -3.19 -15.17 -5.30
CA ALA A 116 -2.92 -16.60 -5.29
C ALA A 116 -4.11 -17.43 -4.77
N PHE A 117 -4.88 -16.91 -3.82
CA PHE A 117 -5.97 -17.64 -3.19
C PHE A 117 -7.06 -17.99 -4.20
N LYS A 118 -7.39 -19.28 -4.32
CA LYS A 118 -8.35 -19.82 -5.32
C LYS A 118 -8.12 -19.32 -6.76
N ARG A 119 -6.87 -19.02 -7.11
CA ARG A 119 -6.44 -18.44 -8.41
C ARG A 119 -6.93 -17.01 -8.65
N GLY A 120 -7.14 -16.25 -7.58
CA GLY A 120 -7.56 -14.86 -7.61
C GLY A 120 -8.92 -14.66 -6.96
N ILE A 121 -8.92 -13.87 -5.89
CA ILE A 121 -10.10 -13.20 -5.37
C ILE A 121 -9.91 -11.69 -5.49
N ASP A 122 -11.01 -10.93 -5.41
CA ASP A 122 -10.92 -9.49 -5.44
C ASP A 122 -10.27 -8.95 -4.16
N PHE A 123 -9.56 -7.83 -4.30
CA PHE A 123 -9.02 -7.12 -3.15
C PHE A 123 -9.07 -5.61 -3.34
N VAL A 124 -9.10 -4.90 -2.21
CA VAL A 124 -9.04 -3.44 -2.10
C VAL A 124 -7.89 -3.10 -1.16
N ASN A 125 -7.11 -2.08 -1.51
CA ASN A 125 -6.05 -1.58 -0.64
C ASN A 125 -6.50 -0.28 0.04
N VAL A 126 -6.33 -0.22 1.36
CA VAL A 126 -6.53 0.96 2.20
C VAL A 126 -5.17 1.29 2.84
N PRO A 127 -4.25 1.94 2.10
CA PRO A 127 -2.93 2.28 2.61
C PRO A 127 -2.99 3.23 3.81
N THR A 128 -2.27 2.89 4.89
CA THR A 128 -2.25 3.67 6.15
C THR A 128 -0.91 4.33 6.46
N SER A 129 0.12 4.07 5.65
CA SER A 129 1.43 4.74 5.72
C SER A 129 1.65 5.64 4.52
N LEU A 130 2.45 6.70 4.66
CA LEU A 130 2.77 7.60 3.55
C LEU A 130 3.43 6.83 2.40
N LEU A 131 4.37 5.93 2.71
CA LEU A 131 5.04 5.06 1.74
C LEU A 131 4.04 4.23 0.94
N SER A 132 3.07 3.59 1.62
CA SER A 132 2.04 2.81 0.92
C SER A 132 1.14 3.67 0.05
N MET A 133 0.80 4.88 0.48
CA MET A 133 -0.10 5.78 -0.28
C MET A 133 0.53 6.27 -1.58
N VAL A 134 1.84 6.60 -1.57
CA VAL A 134 2.52 7.19 -2.74
C VAL A 134 3.16 6.15 -3.64
N ASP A 135 3.53 4.98 -3.10
CA ASP A 135 4.25 3.94 -3.83
C ASP A 135 3.57 2.57 -3.67
N ALA A 136 3.72 1.88 -2.54
CA ALA A 136 3.48 0.43 -2.47
C ALA A 136 2.09 -0.04 -2.92
N SER A 137 1.00 0.70 -2.62
CA SER A 137 -0.35 0.28 -2.99
C SER A 137 -0.74 0.60 -4.43
N VAL A 138 0.12 1.25 -5.21
CA VAL A 138 -0.16 1.73 -6.57
C VAL A 138 0.70 0.99 -7.60
N GLY A 139 0.13 0.62 -8.75
CA GLY A 139 0.85 0.00 -9.86
C GLY A 139 0.96 -1.53 -9.82
N GLY A 140 0.28 -2.17 -8.87
CA GLY A 140 -0.09 -3.59 -8.92
C GLY A 140 1.02 -4.62 -8.71
N LYS A 141 2.22 -4.22 -8.31
CA LYS A 141 3.23 -5.19 -7.86
C LYS A 141 2.81 -5.68 -6.49
N THR A 142 2.57 -6.99 -6.35
CA THR A 142 2.26 -7.62 -5.07
C THR A 142 3.20 -8.79 -4.83
N GLY A 143 3.72 -8.96 -3.63
CA GLY A 143 4.71 -10.00 -3.35
C GLY A 143 5.21 -10.06 -1.91
N VAL A 144 6.16 -10.98 -1.73
CA VAL A 144 6.81 -11.30 -0.48
C VAL A 144 8.31 -11.54 -0.68
N ASP A 145 9.03 -11.44 0.42
CA ASP A 145 10.45 -11.71 0.49
C ASP A 145 10.72 -13.21 0.49
N PHE A 146 11.89 -13.59 -0.02
CA PHE A 146 12.33 -14.97 -0.06
C PHE A 146 13.81 -15.09 0.32
N ASN A 147 14.10 -15.82 1.39
CA ASN A 147 15.45 -16.05 1.91
C ASN A 147 16.25 -14.74 2.11
N GLY A 148 15.61 -13.71 2.67
CA GLY A 148 16.22 -12.40 2.93
C GLY A 148 16.31 -11.49 1.70
N LEU A 149 15.91 -11.95 0.52
CA LEU A 149 15.85 -11.13 -0.68
C LEU A 149 14.47 -10.50 -0.83
N LYS A 150 14.45 -9.18 -1.02
CA LYS A 150 13.23 -8.38 -1.15
C LYS A 150 12.40 -8.74 -2.38
N ASN A 151 11.08 -8.84 -2.20
CA ASN A 151 10.08 -8.89 -3.26
C ASN A 151 10.37 -9.92 -4.38
N GLN A 152 10.97 -11.06 -4.03
CA GLN A 152 11.38 -12.06 -5.04
C GLN A 152 10.24 -12.91 -5.54
N ILE A 153 9.21 -13.13 -4.72
CA ILE A 153 8.05 -13.94 -5.07
C ILE A 153 6.83 -13.04 -5.12
N GLY A 154 6.22 -12.90 -6.28
CA GLY A 154 5.10 -11.99 -6.46
C GLY A 154 4.43 -12.11 -7.81
N VAL A 155 3.42 -11.27 -8.03
CA VAL A 155 2.67 -11.15 -9.27
C VAL A 155 2.34 -9.69 -9.54
N ILE A 156 2.04 -9.36 -10.80
CA ILE A 156 1.46 -8.06 -11.14
C ILE A 156 -0.06 -8.25 -11.22
N THR A 157 -0.78 -7.74 -10.22
CA THR A 157 -2.24 -7.72 -10.18
C THR A 157 -2.75 -6.43 -9.57
N HIS A 158 -3.92 -5.96 -10.03
CA HIS A 158 -4.45 -4.67 -9.64
C HIS A 158 -5.58 -4.82 -8.60
N PRO A 159 -5.59 -3.99 -7.53
CA PRO A 159 -6.73 -3.92 -6.64
C PRO A 159 -7.94 -3.36 -7.39
N LYS A 160 -9.16 -3.68 -6.94
CA LYS A 160 -10.37 -3.03 -7.47
C LYS A 160 -10.37 -1.53 -7.19
N LEU A 161 -9.84 -1.16 -6.02
CA LEU A 161 -9.79 0.21 -5.56
C LEU A 161 -8.62 0.40 -4.60
N VAL A 162 -8.00 1.58 -4.65
CA VAL A 162 -7.03 2.06 -3.64
C VAL A 162 -7.65 3.27 -2.94
N LEU A 163 -7.93 3.13 -1.64
CA LEU A 163 -8.58 4.15 -0.81
C LEU A 163 -7.52 4.91 0.00
N ILE A 164 -7.21 6.14 -0.40
CA ILE A 164 -6.25 7.00 0.30
C ILE A 164 -6.98 8.00 1.18
N ASP A 165 -6.76 7.95 2.50
CA ASP A 165 -7.22 8.95 3.45
C ASP A 165 -6.06 9.38 4.37
N THR A 166 -5.73 10.67 4.36
CA THR A 166 -4.61 11.22 5.13
C THR A 166 -4.86 11.22 6.64
N GLN A 167 -6.08 10.94 7.09
CA GLN A 167 -6.39 10.76 8.50
C GLN A 167 -5.59 9.62 9.15
N TYR A 168 -5.27 8.56 8.41
CA TYR A 168 -4.44 7.46 8.93
C TYR A 168 -3.04 7.92 9.34
N LEU A 169 -2.51 8.95 8.69
CA LEU A 169 -1.18 9.51 8.99
C LEU A 169 -1.09 10.16 10.38
N ASN A 170 -2.23 10.48 11.02
CA ASN A 170 -2.24 11.02 12.39
C ASN A 170 -1.69 10.06 13.44
N THR A 171 -1.70 8.76 13.13
CA THR A 171 -1.19 7.71 14.03
C THR A 171 0.17 7.15 13.57
N LEU A 172 0.68 7.62 12.44
CA LEU A 172 1.91 7.10 11.83
C LEU A 172 3.14 7.66 12.57
N PRO A 173 4.10 6.80 12.95
CA PRO A 173 5.37 7.26 13.52
C PRO A 173 6.11 8.21 12.58
N ALA A 174 6.89 9.14 13.15
CA ALA A 174 7.55 10.19 12.38
C ALA A 174 8.62 9.61 11.41
N GLU A 175 9.28 8.54 11.81
CA GLU A 175 10.23 7.76 11.02
C GLU A 175 9.57 7.12 9.79
N GLU A 176 8.38 6.53 9.96
CA GLU A 176 7.60 5.96 8.86
C GLU A 176 7.08 7.05 7.90
N TYR A 177 6.73 8.23 8.45
CA TYR A 177 6.40 9.38 7.62
C TYR A 177 7.62 9.82 6.78
N ARG A 178 8.81 9.95 7.38
CA ARG A 178 10.04 10.30 6.65
C ARG A 178 10.39 9.25 5.59
N SER A 179 10.21 7.97 5.92
CA SER A 179 10.41 6.86 4.99
C SER A 179 9.53 7.01 3.74
N GLY A 180 8.23 7.31 3.91
CA GLY A 180 7.36 7.59 2.76
C GLY A 180 7.69 8.89 2.01
N TYR A 181 8.18 9.91 2.72
CA TYR A 181 8.57 11.18 2.12
C TYR A 181 9.77 11.05 1.17
N ALA A 182 10.70 10.14 1.46
CA ALA A 182 11.82 9.82 0.57
C ALA A 182 11.33 9.38 -0.84
N GLU A 183 10.24 8.63 -0.91
CA GLU A 183 9.66 8.22 -2.21
C GLU A 183 9.01 9.37 -2.96
N MET A 184 8.44 10.34 -2.25
CA MET A 184 7.93 11.56 -2.88
C MET A 184 9.07 12.40 -3.49
N LEU A 185 10.20 12.51 -2.77
CA LEU A 185 11.42 13.13 -3.30
C LEU A 185 11.94 12.37 -4.53
N LYS A 186 11.96 11.03 -4.48
CA LYS A 186 12.32 10.19 -5.64
C LYS A 186 11.47 10.55 -6.85
N HIS A 187 10.14 10.63 -6.71
CA HIS A 187 9.25 11.00 -7.81
C HIS A 187 9.60 12.36 -8.43
N GLY A 188 9.95 13.34 -7.61
CA GLY A 188 10.45 14.64 -8.08
C GLY A 188 11.76 14.49 -8.88
N ILE A 189 12.76 13.79 -8.32
CA ILE A 189 14.07 13.58 -8.98
C ILE A 189 13.91 12.97 -10.38
N ILE A 190 13.02 11.99 -10.53
CA ILE A 190 12.92 11.19 -11.76
C ILE A 190 11.98 11.79 -12.82
N GLN A 191 11.03 12.64 -12.45
CA GLN A 191 9.97 13.11 -13.36
C GLN A 191 9.57 14.58 -13.19
N ASP A 192 9.86 15.23 -12.06
CA ASP A 192 9.37 16.57 -11.76
C ASP A 192 10.34 17.38 -10.86
N PRO A 193 11.31 18.10 -11.48
CA PRO A 193 12.30 18.89 -10.75
C PRO A 193 11.70 20.01 -9.89
N ASP A 194 10.57 20.60 -10.29
CA ASP A 194 9.91 21.65 -9.53
C ASP A 194 9.29 21.07 -8.26
N TYR A 195 8.64 19.91 -8.37
CA TYR A 195 8.13 19.15 -7.21
C TYR A 195 9.26 18.70 -6.27
N PHE A 196 10.41 18.28 -6.81
CA PHE A 196 11.59 18.00 -5.98
C PHE A 196 12.06 19.25 -5.22
N SER A 197 12.14 20.40 -5.89
CA SER A 197 12.53 21.67 -5.26
C SER A 197 11.55 22.06 -4.14
N GLU A 198 10.25 21.89 -4.38
CA GLU A 198 9.20 22.16 -3.40
C GLU A 198 9.33 21.28 -2.14
N LEU A 199 9.51 19.97 -2.32
CA LEU A 199 9.64 19.02 -1.21
C LEU A 199 10.99 19.16 -0.47
N SER A 200 12.04 19.58 -1.16
CA SER A 200 13.40 19.71 -0.57
C SER A 200 13.48 20.77 0.52
N GLU A 201 12.53 21.69 0.60
CA GLU A 201 12.47 22.68 1.68
C GLU A 201 12.06 22.07 3.05
N PHE A 202 11.69 20.78 3.08
CA PHE A 202 11.27 19.99 4.25
C PHE A 202 10.49 20.79 5.30
N LYS A 203 9.23 21.09 4.98
CA LYS A 203 8.29 21.70 5.93
C LYS A 203 7.32 20.62 6.41
N PRO A 204 6.99 20.55 7.71
CA PRO A 204 5.88 19.71 8.17
C PRO A 204 4.62 20.09 7.41
N LEU A 205 4.16 19.20 6.52
CA LEU A 205 2.98 19.45 5.71
C LEU A 205 1.76 19.12 6.56
N ASP A 206 0.85 20.09 6.72
CA ASP A 206 -0.43 19.80 7.34
C ASP A 206 -1.24 18.81 6.49
N GLN A 207 -2.24 18.17 7.11
CA GLN A 207 -3.05 17.15 6.43
C GLN A 207 -3.74 17.65 5.16
N SER A 208 -4.03 18.95 5.08
CA SER A 208 -4.71 19.54 3.94
C SER A 208 -3.78 19.85 2.77
N ILE A 209 -2.47 19.93 3.02
CA ILE A 209 -1.44 20.12 2.00
C ILE A 209 -0.88 18.76 1.56
N ILE A 210 -0.65 17.84 2.50
CA ILE A 210 -0.04 16.53 2.17
C ILE A 210 -0.90 15.71 1.19
N VAL A 211 -2.23 15.84 1.22
CA VAL A 211 -3.11 15.13 0.27
C VAL A 211 -2.82 15.51 -1.19
N ASP A 212 -2.52 16.78 -1.46
CA ASP A 212 -2.22 17.25 -2.81
C ASP A 212 -0.86 16.72 -3.27
N HIS A 213 0.14 16.67 -2.39
CA HIS A 213 1.43 16.06 -2.72
C HIS A 213 1.33 14.55 -2.89
N ILE A 214 0.53 13.84 -2.08
CA ILE A 214 0.27 12.41 -2.27
C ILE A 214 -0.38 12.19 -3.64
N HIS A 215 -1.42 12.96 -3.97
CA HIS A 215 -2.08 12.89 -5.27
C HIS A 215 -1.10 13.13 -6.42
N HIS A 216 -0.22 14.13 -6.32
CA HIS A 216 0.80 14.41 -7.33
C HIS A 216 1.81 13.26 -7.50
N SER A 217 2.32 12.71 -6.39
CA SER A 217 3.20 11.52 -6.40
C SER A 217 2.52 10.32 -7.07
N VAL A 218 1.26 10.05 -6.73
CA VAL A 218 0.48 8.97 -7.36
C VAL A 218 0.28 9.25 -8.85
N ALA A 219 0.04 10.49 -9.26
CA ALA A 219 -0.12 10.86 -10.66
C ALA A 219 1.18 10.64 -11.47
N ILE A 220 2.34 11.03 -10.92
CA ILE A 220 3.66 10.77 -11.52
C ILE A 220 3.85 9.26 -11.71
N LYS A 221 3.68 8.48 -10.63
CA LYS A 221 3.85 7.03 -10.67
C LYS A 221 2.87 6.38 -11.67
N ASN A 222 1.59 6.76 -11.62
CA ASN A 222 0.57 6.22 -12.50
C ASN A 222 0.91 6.48 -13.98
N LYS A 223 1.37 7.69 -14.32
CA LYS A 223 1.79 8.04 -15.68
C LYS A 223 2.93 7.15 -16.18
N VAL A 224 3.90 6.83 -15.32
CA VAL A 224 5.02 5.93 -15.65
C VAL A 224 4.54 4.49 -15.81
N VAL A 225 3.69 4.01 -14.89
CA VAL A 225 3.13 2.65 -14.92
C VAL A 225 2.24 2.42 -16.16
N GLN A 226 1.42 3.41 -16.55
CA GLN A 226 0.56 3.31 -17.73
C GLN A 226 1.35 3.20 -19.04
N GLN A 227 2.59 3.68 -19.07
CA GLN A 227 3.48 3.56 -20.24
C GLN A 227 4.24 2.23 -20.28
N ASP A 228 4.43 1.57 -19.13
CA ASP A 228 5.21 0.35 -19.02
C ASP A 228 4.76 -0.50 -17.81
N LEU A 229 3.66 -1.24 -17.99
CA LEU A 229 3.03 -2.03 -16.93
C LEU A 229 3.96 -3.11 -16.36
N ASN A 230 4.75 -3.76 -17.20
CA ASN A 230 5.58 -4.91 -16.79
C ASN A 230 7.02 -4.53 -16.40
N GLU A 231 7.34 -3.23 -16.34
CA GLU A 231 8.68 -2.74 -16.00
C GLU A 231 9.80 -3.23 -16.94
N SER A 232 9.48 -3.32 -18.24
CA SER A 232 10.45 -3.75 -19.24
C SER A 232 11.43 -2.63 -19.61
N ASN A 233 11.02 -1.36 -19.52
CA ASN A 233 11.74 -0.18 -20.00
C ASN A 233 11.61 1.00 -19.02
N LEU A 234 10.73 1.96 -19.34
CA LEU A 234 10.61 3.24 -18.65
C LEU A 234 10.36 3.07 -17.15
N ARG A 235 9.53 2.12 -16.73
CA ARG A 235 9.11 2.00 -15.33
C ARG A 235 10.27 1.69 -14.38
N LYS A 236 11.43 1.26 -14.90
CA LYS A 236 12.68 1.10 -14.13
C LYS A 236 13.18 2.38 -13.48
N ILE A 237 12.77 3.57 -13.96
CA ILE A 237 13.11 4.83 -13.30
C ILE A 237 12.54 4.91 -11.88
N LEU A 238 11.45 4.19 -11.58
CA LEU A 238 10.89 4.11 -10.23
C LEU A 238 11.83 3.37 -9.26
N ASN A 239 12.84 2.66 -9.77
CA ASN A 239 13.85 1.98 -8.96
C ASN A 239 15.11 2.84 -8.74
N TYR A 240 15.04 4.16 -8.98
CA TYR A 240 16.13 5.07 -8.63
C TYR A 240 16.46 4.93 -7.13
N GLY A 241 17.75 4.79 -6.79
CA GLY A 241 18.22 4.49 -5.43
C GLY A 241 18.06 3.02 -4.97
N HIS A 242 17.11 2.26 -5.52
CA HIS A 242 16.69 0.96 -4.98
C HIS A 242 17.74 -0.16 -5.11
N THR A 243 18.62 -0.14 -6.12
CA THR A 243 19.68 -1.16 -6.23
C THR A 243 20.60 -1.15 -5.03
N LEU A 244 21.03 0.05 -4.59
CA LEU A 244 21.88 0.20 -3.41
C LEU A 244 21.06 0.12 -2.13
N GLY A 245 19.89 0.78 -2.10
CA GLY A 245 19.03 0.81 -0.94
C GLY A 245 18.57 -0.58 -0.48
N HIS A 246 18.08 -1.43 -1.39
CA HIS A 246 17.72 -2.81 -1.02
C HIS A 246 18.91 -3.61 -0.48
N ALA A 247 20.12 -3.39 -0.99
CA ALA A 247 21.32 -4.07 -0.49
C ALA A 247 21.66 -3.63 0.94
N ILE A 248 21.56 -2.33 1.23
CA ILE A 248 21.78 -1.76 2.57
C ILE A 248 20.69 -2.23 3.54
N GLU A 249 19.42 -2.14 3.14
CA GLU A 249 18.27 -2.58 3.93
C GLU A 249 18.37 -4.07 4.28
N THR A 250 18.62 -4.92 3.29
CA THR A 250 18.80 -6.37 3.48
C THR A 250 19.98 -6.67 4.41
N TYR A 251 21.08 -5.94 4.26
CA TYR A 251 22.23 -6.11 5.15
C TYR A 251 21.88 -5.73 6.60
N CYS A 252 21.15 -4.64 6.83
CA CYS A 252 20.71 -4.29 8.18
C CYS A 252 19.74 -5.31 8.77
N LEU A 253 18.76 -5.78 7.98
CA LEU A 253 17.74 -6.74 8.42
C LEU A 253 18.32 -8.12 8.78
N THR A 254 19.37 -8.56 8.09
CA THR A 254 19.93 -9.92 8.25
C THR A 254 21.05 -10.00 9.28
N GLN A 255 21.57 -8.87 9.77
CA GLN A 255 22.69 -8.84 10.71
C GLN A 255 22.21 -8.61 12.15
N PRO A 256 22.45 -9.54 13.11
CA PRO A 256 21.92 -9.45 14.48
C PRO A 256 22.36 -8.22 15.29
N HIS A 257 23.41 -7.52 14.86
CA HIS A 257 24.01 -6.39 15.56
C HIS A 257 23.78 -5.05 14.86
N LYS A 258 22.93 -5.03 13.82
CA LYS A 258 22.58 -3.81 13.09
C LYS A 258 21.18 -3.38 13.47
N GLU A 259 20.99 -2.07 13.50
CA GLU A 259 19.67 -1.48 13.59
C GLU A 259 18.98 -1.66 12.23
N ASN A 260 17.72 -2.07 12.25
CA ASN A 260 16.91 -2.17 11.04
C ASN A 260 16.70 -0.76 10.49
N LEU A 261 16.87 -0.61 9.17
CA LEU A 261 16.55 0.64 8.48
C LEU A 261 15.16 0.53 7.87
N LEU A 262 14.43 1.64 7.88
CA LEU A 262 13.21 1.76 7.10
C LEU A 262 13.56 1.87 5.61
N HIS A 263 12.63 1.44 4.76
CA HIS A 263 12.80 1.45 3.30
C HIS A 263 13.29 2.81 2.79
N GLY A 264 12.57 3.90 3.09
CA GLY A 264 12.94 5.23 2.63
C GLY A 264 14.27 5.76 3.21
N GLU A 265 14.72 5.27 4.36
CA GLU A 265 16.03 5.61 4.90
C GLU A 265 17.16 4.94 4.10
N ALA A 266 16.91 3.75 3.55
CA ALA A 266 17.86 3.05 2.69
C ALA A 266 17.86 3.60 1.25
N ILE A 267 16.74 4.12 0.76
CA ILE A 267 16.63 4.70 -0.59
C ILE A 267 17.20 6.12 -0.69
N ALA A 268 17.08 6.92 0.38
CA ALA A 268 17.54 8.32 0.44
C ALA A 268 19.06 8.47 0.33
#